data_AF-A0A0T6YAA1-F1
#
_entry.id   AF-A0A0T6YAA1-F1
#
_cell.length_a   1.000
_cell.length_b   1.000
_cell.length_c   1.000
_cell.angle_alpha   90.00
_cell.angle_beta   90.00
_cell.angle_gamma   90.00
#
_symmetry.space_group_name_H-M   'P 1'
#
loop_
_entity.id
_entity.type
_entity.pdbx_description
1 polymer ?
#
loop_
_entity_poly.entity_id
_entity_poly.type
_entity_poly.pdbx_seq_one_letter_code
_entity_poly.pdbx_strand_id
1 'polypeptide(L)'
;MTEIIHLPGIGNSGKRHWHSLWEDADSAIRRFTPTSFRFPSLIVASTDDPYGSLPYVQTQAEQWGSNLKVIGAAGHINGQSELGGWPEGLTLLRDFVSRV
;
A
#
# COMPACT_ATOMS: atom_id res chain seq x y z
N MET A 1 19.92 -13.29 16.36
CA MET A 1 19.58 -13.64 14.97
C MET A 1 18.89 -12.43 14.38
N THR A 2 19.35 -11.92 13.23
CA THR A 2 18.81 -10.70 12.63
C THR A 2 17.78 -11.10 11.59
N GLU A 3 16.52 -10.66 11.74
CA GLU A 3 15.50 -10.82 10.71
C GLU A 3 15.55 -9.63 9.74
N ILE A 4 15.39 -9.91 8.45
CA ILE A 4 15.34 -8.91 7.38
C ILE A 4 13.92 -8.90 6.82
N ILE A 5 13.21 -7.79 7.00
CA ILE A 5 11.88 -7.60 6.44
C ILE A 5 11.97 -6.66 5.24
N HIS A 6 11.45 -7.08 4.09
CA HIS A 6 11.36 -6.23 2.90
C HIS A 6 9.90 -5.98 2.51
N LEU A 7 9.62 -4.82 1.91
CA LEU A 7 8.29 -4.47 1.42
C LEU A 7 8.23 -4.80 -0.08
N PRO A 8 7.46 -5.80 -0.51
CA PRO A 8 7.36 -6.13 -1.92
C PRO A 8 6.61 -5.02 -2.68
N GLY A 9 6.90 -4.91 -3.97
CA GLY A 9 6.14 -4.06 -4.87
C GLY A 9 4.75 -4.64 -5.19
N ILE A 10 4.05 -3.96 -6.10
CA ILE A 10 2.68 -4.29 -6.53
C ILE A 10 2.57 -5.78 -6.93
N GLY A 11 1.49 -6.42 -6.48
CA GLY A 11 1.18 -7.81 -6.83
C GLY A 11 2.20 -8.84 -6.31
N ASN A 12 2.99 -8.51 -5.28
CA ASN A 12 4.04 -9.38 -4.74
C ASN A 12 5.13 -9.77 -5.76
N SER A 13 5.23 -9.08 -6.91
CA SER A 13 6.22 -9.25 -8.00
C SER A 13 6.40 -10.67 -8.60
N GLY A 14 5.73 -11.69 -8.09
CA GLY A 14 5.80 -13.07 -8.55
C GLY A 14 7.04 -13.87 -8.08
N LYS A 15 7.02 -15.18 -8.35
CA LYS A 15 8.01 -16.15 -7.84
C LYS A 15 9.43 -16.00 -8.39
N ARG A 16 9.58 -15.39 -9.56
CA ARG A 16 10.89 -15.22 -10.24
C ARG A 16 11.59 -13.91 -9.91
N HIS A 17 10.95 -13.08 -9.09
CA HIS A 17 11.51 -11.78 -8.70
C HIS A 17 12.57 -11.97 -7.60
N TRP A 18 13.56 -11.06 -7.55
CA TRP A 18 14.73 -11.19 -6.69
C TRP A 18 14.36 -11.43 -5.21
N HIS A 19 13.35 -10.73 -4.69
CA HIS A 19 12.95 -10.91 -3.28
C HIS A 19 12.37 -12.29 -2.99
N SER A 20 11.62 -12.88 -3.92
CA SER A 20 11.10 -14.26 -3.78
C SER A 20 12.26 -15.26 -3.79
N LEU A 21 13.25 -15.03 -4.65
CA LEU A 21 14.45 -15.87 -4.70
C LEU A 21 15.30 -15.75 -3.42
N TRP A 22 15.33 -14.57 -2.81
CA TRP A 22 16.06 -14.34 -1.55
C TRP A 22 15.38 -15.02 -0.36
N GLU A 23 14.04 -14.94 -0.27
CA GLU A 23 13.25 -15.65 0.75
C GLU A 23 13.43 -17.17 0.67
N ASP A 24 13.50 -17.72 -0.54
CA ASP A 24 13.74 -19.16 -0.75
C ASP A 24 15.17 -19.57 -0.33
N ALA A 25 16.14 -18.67 -0.47
CA ALA A 25 17.55 -18.94 -0.18
C ALA A 25 17.93 -18.74 1.30
N ASP A 26 17.25 -17.83 2.01
CA ASP A 26 17.53 -17.49 3.41
C ASP A 26 16.23 -17.23 4.19
N SER A 27 15.95 -18.09 5.16
CA SER A 27 14.75 -18.01 6.01
C SER A 27 14.72 -16.81 6.96
N ALA A 28 15.86 -16.12 7.14
CA ALA A 28 15.91 -14.84 7.86
C ALA A 28 15.32 -13.69 7.05
N ILE A 29 15.15 -13.85 5.73
CA ILE A 29 14.57 -12.85 4.82
C ILE A 29 13.09 -13.12 4.67
N ARG A 30 12.26 -12.12 4.96
CA ARG A 30 10.80 -12.23 4.92
C ARG A 30 10.16 -11.01 4.29
N ARG A 31 9.14 -11.20 3.44
CA ARG A 31 8.27 -10.11 3.01
C ARG A 31 7.40 -9.61 4.14
N PHE A 32 7.12 -8.33 4.07
CA PHE A 32 6.08 -7.67 4.84
C PHE A 32 4.71 -8.12 4.35
N THR A 33 4.05 -8.99 5.11
CA THR A 33 2.67 -9.44 4.88
C THR A 33 1.84 -9.22 6.13
N PRO A 34 1.44 -7.97 6.44
CA PRO A 34 0.68 -7.68 7.63
C PRO A 34 -0.71 -8.34 7.51
N THR A 35 -1.11 -9.05 8.55
CA THR A 35 -2.46 -9.63 8.67
C THR A 35 -3.44 -8.67 9.34
N SER A 36 -2.93 -7.64 10.02
CA SER A 36 -3.64 -6.48 10.55
C SER A 36 -2.64 -5.47 11.12
N PHE A 37 -3.00 -4.19 11.14
CA PHE A 37 -2.25 -3.18 11.87
C PHE A 37 -2.84 -2.97 13.27
N ARG A 38 -1.96 -2.75 14.26
CA ARG A 38 -2.33 -2.41 15.64
C ARG A 38 -2.25 -0.90 15.91
N PHE A 39 -2.18 -0.12 14.85
CA PHE A 39 -2.11 1.34 14.86
C PHE A 39 -3.07 1.88 13.79
N PRO A 40 -3.55 3.12 13.94
CA PRO A 40 -4.39 3.73 12.92
C PRO A 40 -3.71 3.76 11.55
N SER A 41 -4.42 3.39 10.50
CA SER A 41 -3.91 3.38 9.13
C SER A 41 -4.99 3.79 8.14
N LEU A 42 -4.59 4.47 7.06
CA LEU A 42 -5.47 4.95 5.99
C LEU A 42 -4.88 4.55 4.63
N ILE A 43 -5.69 3.92 3.80
CA ILE A 43 -5.41 3.70 2.38
C ILE A 43 -6.14 4.76 1.57
N VAL A 44 -5.44 5.41 0.65
CA VAL A 44 -6.02 6.35 -0.34
C VAL A 44 -5.94 5.69 -1.71
N ALA A 45 -7.07 5.62 -2.42
CA ALA A 45 -7.20 4.87 -3.66
C ALA A 45 -7.87 5.68 -4.77
N SER A 46 -7.39 5.49 -5.99
CA SER A 46 -8.02 6.01 -7.20
C SER A 46 -8.97 4.98 -7.82
N THR A 47 -10.02 5.43 -8.50
CA THR A 47 -10.98 4.55 -9.18
C THR A 47 -10.47 4.04 -10.54
N ASP A 48 -9.49 4.71 -11.13
CA ASP A 48 -8.90 4.41 -12.44
C ASP A 48 -7.41 4.05 -12.36
N ASP A 49 -6.97 3.53 -11.21
CA ASP A 49 -5.61 3.02 -11.04
C ASP A 49 -5.38 1.78 -11.92
N PRO A 50 -4.44 1.81 -12.88
CA PRO A 50 -4.16 0.68 -13.77
C PRO A 50 -3.49 -0.52 -13.09
N TYR A 51 -2.98 -0.34 -11.86
CA TYR A 51 -2.23 -1.36 -11.11
C TYR A 51 -2.96 -1.82 -9.85
N GLY A 52 -3.80 -0.97 -9.25
CA GLY A 52 -4.51 -1.22 -8.01
C GLY A 52 -6.03 -1.20 -8.20
N SER A 53 -6.64 -2.35 -8.54
CA SER A 53 -8.10 -2.40 -8.70
C SER A 53 -8.81 -2.07 -7.38
N LEU A 54 -9.94 -1.36 -7.46
CA LEU A 54 -10.74 -1.03 -6.27
C LEU A 54 -11.10 -2.26 -5.41
N PRO A 55 -11.53 -3.41 -5.98
CA PRO A 55 -11.80 -4.61 -5.18
C PRO A 55 -10.56 -5.10 -4.42
N TYR A 56 -9.39 -5.10 -5.07
CA TYR A 56 -8.14 -5.49 -4.42
C TYR A 56 -7.82 -4.57 -3.24
N VAL A 57 -7.91 -3.25 -3.44
CA VAL A 57 -7.63 -2.27 -2.39
C VAL A 57 -8.63 -2.36 -1.23
N GLN A 58 -9.91 -2.61 -1.52
CA GLN A 58 -10.93 -2.86 -0.50
C GLN A 58 -10.59 -4.09 0.35
N THR A 59 -10.23 -5.21 -0.27
CA THR A 59 -9.79 -6.42 0.46
C THR A 59 -8.56 -6.14 1.32
N GLN A 60 -7.58 -5.36 0.83
CA GLN A 60 -6.41 -5.00 1.63
C GLN A 60 -6.77 -4.10 2.81
N ALA A 61 -7.67 -3.13 2.63
CA ALA A 61 -8.13 -2.26 3.72
C ALA A 61 -8.82 -3.08 4.83
N GLU A 62 -9.70 -4.01 4.45
CA GLU A 62 -10.37 -4.92 5.38
C GLU A 62 -9.37 -5.83 6.10
N GLN A 63 -8.46 -6.46 5.35
CA GLN A 63 -7.43 -7.33 5.91
C GLN A 63 -6.56 -6.59 6.92
N TRP A 64 -6.12 -5.38 6.58
CA TRP A 64 -5.21 -4.62 7.43
C TRP A 64 -5.92 -3.88 8.58
N GLY A 65 -7.25 -3.80 8.55
CA GLY A 65 -8.01 -2.97 9.47
C GLY A 65 -7.79 -1.47 9.22
N SER A 66 -7.45 -1.09 7.99
CA SER A 66 -7.21 0.29 7.58
C SER A 66 -8.51 0.98 7.18
N ASN A 67 -8.62 2.28 7.47
CA ASN A 67 -9.61 3.11 6.79
C ASN A 67 -9.30 3.17 5.29
N LEU A 68 -10.33 3.34 4.46
CA LEU A 68 -10.19 3.50 3.01
C LEU A 68 -10.84 4.80 2.55
N LYS A 69 -10.08 5.64 1.83
CA LYS A 69 -10.58 6.81 1.12
C LYS A 69 -10.41 6.62 -0.38
N VAL A 70 -11.52 6.50 -1.10
CA VAL A 70 -11.55 6.55 -2.57
C VAL A 70 -11.71 8.00 -3.01
N ILE A 71 -10.83 8.50 -3.88
CA ILE A 71 -10.77 9.92 -4.27
C ILE A 71 -11.32 10.22 -5.67
N GLY A 72 -11.90 9.22 -6.34
CA GLY A 72 -12.31 9.33 -7.75
C GLY A 72 -11.16 9.00 -8.69
N ALA A 73 -11.24 9.49 -9.94
CA ALA A 73 -10.24 9.25 -10.98
C ALA A 73 -9.02 10.16 -10.77
N ALA A 74 -7.87 9.55 -10.50
CA ALA A 74 -6.60 10.20 -10.18
C ALA A 74 -5.37 9.37 -10.66
N GLY A 75 -5.58 8.41 -11.57
CA GLY A 75 -4.54 7.50 -12.05
C GLY A 75 -3.89 6.70 -10.91
N HIS A 76 -2.58 6.49 -10.97
CA HIS A 76 -1.82 5.75 -9.95
C HIS A 76 -1.29 6.64 -8.80
N ILE A 77 -1.85 7.85 -8.63
CA ILE A 77 -1.43 8.86 -7.63
C ILE A 77 0.10 9.02 -7.58
N ASN A 78 0.72 9.12 -8.76
CA ASN A 78 2.16 9.27 -8.92
C ASN A 78 2.47 10.56 -9.71
N GLY A 79 3.73 10.75 -10.10
CA GLY A 79 4.12 11.93 -10.89
C GLY A 79 3.41 12.06 -12.25
N GLN A 80 2.88 10.97 -12.81
CA GLN A 80 2.13 10.96 -14.08
C GLN A 80 0.64 11.27 -13.89
N SER A 81 0.15 11.28 -12.64
CA SER A 81 -1.23 11.68 -12.33
C SER A 81 -1.45 13.20 -12.38
N GLU A 82 -0.40 13.99 -12.60
CA GLU A 82 -0.44 15.46 -12.75
C GLU A 82 -1.13 16.21 -11.58
N LEU A 83 -1.14 15.62 -10.38
CA LEU A 83 -1.77 16.20 -9.17
C LEU A 83 -0.98 17.41 -8.59
N GLY A 84 0.21 17.70 -9.11
CA GLY A 84 1.06 18.80 -8.66
C GLY A 84 1.38 18.72 -7.16
N GLY A 85 1.13 19.80 -6.43
CA GLY A 85 1.30 19.85 -4.96
C GLY A 85 0.23 19.09 -4.16
N TRP A 86 -0.81 18.57 -4.83
CA TRP A 86 -1.90 17.77 -4.28
C TRP A 86 -2.42 18.23 -2.89
N PRO A 87 -2.97 19.45 -2.79
CA PRO A 87 -3.46 20.02 -1.54
C PRO A 87 -4.59 19.20 -0.90
N GLU A 88 -5.39 18.50 -1.69
CA GLU A 88 -6.43 17.58 -1.23
C GLU A 88 -5.81 16.40 -0.46
N GLY A 89 -4.71 15.84 -0.96
CA GLY A 89 -3.97 14.78 -0.27
C GLY A 89 -3.40 15.24 1.07
N LEU A 90 -2.85 16.46 1.12
CA LEU A 90 -2.37 17.05 2.37
C LEU A 90 -3.50 17.29 3.38
N THR A 91 -4.69 17.68 2.91
CA THR A 91 -5.88 17.84 3.75
C THR A 91 -6.33 16.49 4.30
N LEU A 92 -6.39 15.45 3.47
CA LEU A 92 -6.70 14.07 3.90
C LEU A 92 -5.75 13.58 4.99
N LEU A 93 -4.44 13.83 4.84
CA LEU A 93 -3.45 13.47 5.84
C LEU A 93 -3.69 14.19 7.16
N ARG A 94 -3.93 15.51 7.13
CA ARG A 94 -4.18 16.32 8.33
C ARG A 94 -5.45 15.88 9.04
N ASP A 95 -6.52 15.63 8.29
CA ASP A 95 -7.79 15.15 8.83
C ASP A 95 -7.63 13.79 9.50
N PHE A 96 -6.87 12.88 8.90
CA PHE A 96 -6.57 11.58 9.48
C PHE A 96 -5.79 11.73 10.79
N VAL A 97 -4.73 12.54 10.80
CA VAL A 97 -3.91 12.80 11.99
C VAL A 97 -4.70 13.45 13.13
N SER A 98 -5.71 14.27 12.83
CA SER A 98 -6.55 14.87 13.88
C SER A 98 -7.54 13.90 14.55
N ARG A 99 -7.73 12.70 13.98
CA ARG A 99 -8.72 11.70 14.43
C ARG A 99 -8.11 10.52 15.18
N VAL A 100 -6.77 10.48 15.26
CA VAL A 100 -5.99 9.44 15.94
C VAL A 100 -5.50 9.95 17.30
#